data_AF-A0A1J3GZY6-F1
#
_entry.id   AF-A0A1J3GZY6-F1
#
_cell.length_a   1.000
_cell.length_b   1.000
_cell.length_c   1.000
_cell.angle_alpha   90.00
_cell.angle_beta   90.00
_cell.angle_gamma   90.00
#
_symmetry.space_group_name_H-M   'P 1'
#
loop_
_entity.id
_entity.type
_entity.pdbx_description
1 polymer ?
#
loop_
_entity_poly.entity_id
_entity_poly.type
_entity_poly.pdbx_seq_one_letter_code
_entity_poly.pdbx_strand_id
1 'polypeptide(L)'
;RVMSLGLMNNMEELNGGGEIYVQKYPKLKLRLVDGSSMAAAVVVNSIPKGTKEVVFRGNPTKVASTVVFALCQKGVKVVVLRAEEHSKLVKYGVMIKNLVLATSKNYSSKVWLVGDGIREEEQTKAKEGTLFVPFSHFPPDEIRKDCFYHSTPAMLVPKSA
;
A
#
# COMPACT_ATOMS: atom_id res chain seq x y z
N ARG A 1 22.15 13.55 -12.33
CA ARG A 1 21.92 13.40 -10.88
C ARG A 1 20.45 13.04 -10.66
N VAL A 2 20.17 12.14 -9.73
CA VAL A 2 18.81 11.74 -9.34
C VAL A 2 18.62 12.12 -7.88
N MET A 3 17.45 12.63 -7.52
CA MET A 3 17.08 12.92 -6.13
C MET A 3 15.75 12.25 -5.83
N SER A 4 15.66 11.61 -4.67
CA SER A 4 14.42 11.02 -4.18
C SER A 4 13.72 11.95 -3.20
N LEU A 5 12.41 12.05 -3.32
CA LEU A 5 11.56 12.62 -2.28
C LEU A 5 11.33 11.56 -1.20
N GLY A 6 11.74 11.88 0.03
CA GLY A 6 11.61 10.99 1.18
C GLY A 6 10.43 11.36 2.07
N LEU A 7 9.80 10.34 2.67
CA LEU A 7 8.69 10.48 3.63
C LEU A 7 7.61 11.42 3.07
N MET A 8 7.12 12.34 3.89
CA MET A 8 6.03 13.25 3.58
C MET A 8 6.30 14.13 2.33
N ASN A 9 7.56 14.29 1.91
CA ASN A 9 7.88 15.04 0.69
C ASN A 9 7.44 14.34 -0.60
N ASN A 10 7.04 13.07 -0.55
CA ASN A 10 6.49 12.36 -1.71
C ASN A 10 4.95 12.31 -1.74
N MET A 11 4.27 12.95 -0.76
CA MET A 11 2.82 12.91 -0.69
C MET A 11 2.18 13.72 -1.81
N GLU A 12 1.33 13.04 -2.57
CA GLU A 12 0.57 13.62 -3.67
C GLU A 12 -0.29 14.81 -3.24
N GLU A 13 -0.92 14.71 -2.06
CA GLU A 13 -1.75 15.76 -1.46
C GLU A 13 -0.97 17.03 -1.12
N LEU A 14 0.36 16.95 -0.93
CA LEU A 14 1.20 18.10 -0.59
C LEU A 14 1.84 18.73 -1.82
N ASN A 15 2.33 17.93 -2.77
CA ASN A 15 3.13 18.45 -3.89
C ASN A 15 2.99 17.68 -5.22
N GLY A 16 1.95 16.86 -5.37
CA GLY A 16 1.74 16.04 -6.57
C GLY A 16 2.83 14.99 -6.78
N GLY A 17 3.45 14.49 -5.71
CA GLY A 17 4.58 13.55 -5.81
C GLY A 17 5.82 14.18 -6.42
N GLY A 18 5.97 15.50 -6.26
CA GLY A 18 7.07 16.30 -6.78
C GLY A 18 6.77 17.13 -8.02
N GLU A 19 5.57 17.02 -8.59
CA GLU A 19 5.15 17.78 -9.77
C GLU A 19 5.34 19.30 -9.58
N ILE A 20 5.01 19.82 -8.40
CA ILE A 20 5.20 21.25 -8.08
C ILE A 20 6.65 21.68 -8.26
N TYR A 21 7.63 20.85 -7.90
CA TYR A 21 9.05 21.20 -8.07
C TYR A 21 9.46 21.22 -9.55
N VAL A 22 8.93 20.30 -10.35
CA VAL A 22 9.18 20.25 -11.79
C VAL A 22 8.61 21.51 -12.47
N GLN A 23 7.38 21.89 -12.12
CA GLN A 23 6.72 23.09 -12.65
C GLN A 23 7.44 24.38 -12.20
N LYS A 24 7.86 24.46 -10.93
CA LYS A 24 8.52 25.65 -10.37
C LYS A 24 9.96 25.83 -10.87
N TYR A 25 10.67 24.74 -11.17
CA TYR A 25 12.07 24.76 -11.56
C TYR A 25 12.33 24.02 -12.90
N PRO A 26 11.76 24.48 -14.02
CA PRO A 26 11.80 23.75 -15.30
C PRO A 26 13.20 23.62 -15.92
N LYS A 27 14.15 24.48 -15.52
CA LYS A 27 15.54 24.45 -16.00
C LYS A 27 16.46 23.57 -15.14
N LEU A 28 15.94 22.98 -14.06
CA LEU A 28 16.71 22.15 -13.15
C LEU A 28 17.13 20.85 -13.85
N LYS A 29 18.44 20.64 -14.04
CA LYS A 29 19.00 19.44 -14.68
C LYS A 29 19.11 18.27 -13.71
N LEU A 30 18.00 17.92 -13.05
CA LEU A 30 17.93 16.84 -12.07
C LEU A 30 16.68 15.99 -12.31
N ARG A 31 16.80 14.67 -12.15
CA ARG A 31 15.65 13.77 -12.20
C ARG A 31 15.11 13.57 -10.79
N LEU A 32 13.84 13.90 -10.60
CA LEU A 32 13.14 13.71 -9.34
C LEU A 32 12.39 12.38 -9.36
N VAL A 33 12.48 11.61 -8.27
CA VAL A 33 11.73 10.36 -8.10
C VAL A 33 11.04 10.36 -6.74
N ASP A 34 9.85 9.79 -6.66
CA ASP A 34 9.03 9.74 -5.42
C ASP A 34 9.22 8.45 -4.60
N GLY A 35 9.89 7.45 -5.18
CA GLY A 35 10.16 6.15 -4.56
C GLY A 35 8.96 5.19 -4.51
N SER A 36 7.80 5.55 -5.08
CA SER A 36 6.55 4.80 -4.88
C SER A 36 6.60 3.37 -5.44
N SER A 37 7.18 3.17 -6.63
CA SER A 37 7.30 1.83 -7.24
C SER A 37 8.19 0.90 -6.43
N MET A 38 9.26 1.44 -5.86
CA MET A 38 10.18 0.69 -5.01
C MET A 38 9.52 0.29 -3.70
N ALA A 39 8.84 1.23 -3.03
CA ALA A 39 8.06 0.94 -1.82
C ALA A 39 7.00 -0.13 -2.08
N ALA A 40 6.25 -0.03 -3.17
CA ALA A 40 5.26 -1.02 -3.56
C ALA A 40 5.88 -2.41 -3.80
N ALA A 41 7.06 -2.48 -4.42
CA ALA A 41 7.76 -3.74 -4.64
C ALA A 41 8.14 -4.42 -3.31
N VAL A 42 8.59 -3.67 -2.31
CA VAL A 42 8.92 -4.23 -0.98
C VAL A 42 7.65 -4.78 -0.31
N VAL A 43 6.54 -4.03 -0.33
CA VAL A 43 5.24 -4.49 0.21
C VAL A 43 4.83 -5.80 -0.47
N VAL A 44 4.84 -5.83 -1.80
CA VAL A 44 4.44 -7.02 -2.60
C VAL A 44 5.33 -8.23 -2.29
N ASN A 45 6.63 -8.02 -2.08
CA ASN A 45 7.57 -9.09 -1.76
C ASN A 45 7.48 -9.57 -0.30
N SER A 46 6.91 -8.77 0.60
CA SER A 46 6.67 -9.17 1.99
C SER A 46 5.45 -10.08 2.16
N ILE A 47 4.58 -10.17 1.14
CA ILE A 47 3.40 -11.04 1.17
C ILE A 47 3.82 -12.50 1.02
N PRO A 48 3.32 -13.43 1.87
CA PRO A 48 3.65 -14.84 1.79
C PRO A 48 3.39 -15.46 0.41
N LYS A 49 4.34 -16.26 -0.09
CA LYS A 49 4.18 -16.99 -1.36
C LYS A 49 2.95 -17.91 -1.31
N GLY A 50 2.21 -17.98 -2.41
CA GLY A 50 0.98 -18.78 -2.51
C GLY A 50 -0.29 -18.11 -1.96
N THR A 51 -0.19 -16.86 -1.49
CA THR A 51 -1.36 -16.07 -1.09
C THR A 51 -2.29 -15.87 -2.28
N LYS A 52 -3.54 -16.33 -2.18
CA LYS A 52 -4.56 -16.22 -3.24
C LYS A 52 -5.53 -15.06 -3.04
N GLU A 53 -5.69 -14.61 -1.79
CA GLU A 53 -6.59 -13.54 -1.41
C GLU A 53 -5.92 -12.67 -0.35
N VAL A 54 -6.08 -11.35 -0.45
CA VAL A 54 -5.69 -10.37 0.58
C VAL A 54 -6.86 -9.46 0.88
N VAL A 55 -6.95 -9.00 2.13
CA VAL A 55 -7.87 -7.92 2.51
C VAL A 55 -7.14 -6.59 2.39
N PHE A 56 -7.76 -5.58 1.78
CA PHE A 56 -7.25 -4.22 1.71
C PHE A 56 -8.04 -3.30 2.62
N ARG A 57 -7.34 -2.56 3.48
CA ARG A 57 -7.89 -1.50 4.30
C ARG A 57 -6.88 -0.36 4.48
N GLY A 58 -7.18 0.80 3.94
CA GLY A 58 -6.42 2.03 4.20
C GLY A 58 -6.64 3.06 3.10
N ASN A 59 -6.07 4.24 3.24
CA ASN A 59 -6.17 5.27 2.20
C ASN A 59 -5.52 4.80 0.88
N PRO A 60 -6.22 4.84 -0.28
CA PRO A 60 -5.64 4.47 -1.57
C PRO A 60 -4.67 5.55 -2.07
N THR A 61 -3.41 5.42 -1.68
CA THR A 61 -2.28 6.22 -2.17
C THR A 61 -1.72 5.65 -3.48
N LYS A 62 -0.76 6.35 -4.09
CA LYS A 62 0.00 5.82 -5.24
C LYS A 62 0.71 4.50 -4.93
N VAL A 63 1.30 4.38 -3.74
CA VAL A 63 1.93 3.13 -3.28
C VAL A 63 0.88 2.03 -3.14
N ALA A 64 -0.22 2.31 -2.42
CA ALA A 64 -1.31 1.36 -2.20
C ALA A 64 -1.88 0.85 -3.54
N SER A 65 -2.16 1.76 -4.47
CA SER A 65 -2.71 1.44 -5.78
C SER A 65 -1.75 0.60 -6.61
N THR A 66 -0.44 0.89 -6.53
CA THR A 66 0.60 0.10 -7.21
C THR A 66 0.71 -1.32 -6.62
N VAL A 67 0.64 -1.46 -5.29
CA VAL A 67 0.62 -2.76 -4.61
C VAL A 67 -0.59 -3.58 -5.04
N VAL A 68 -1.79 -3.00 -4.95
CA VAL A 68 -3.04 -3.65 -5.34
C VAL A 68 -3.01 -4.05 -6.81
N PHE A 69 -2.55 -3.16 -7.70
CA PHE A 69 -2.40 -3.45 -9.12
C PHE A 69 -1.46 -4.64 -9.37
N ALA A 70 -0.29 -4.64 -8.75
CA ALA A 70 0.69 -5.72 -8.89
C ALA A 70 0.16 -7.07 -8.38
N LEU A 71 -0.63 -7.08 -7.30
CA LEU A 71 -1.28 -8.27 -6.78
C LEU A 71 -2.37 -8.78 -7.71
N CYS A 72 -3.23 -7.89 -8.21
CA CYS A 72 -4.24 -8.24 -9.20
C CYS A 72 -3.60 -8.84 -10.47
N GLN A 73 -2.48 -8.29 -10.95
CA GLN A 73 -1.74 -8.85 -12.09
C GLN A 73 -1.16 -10.24 -11.82
N LYS A 74 -0.76 -10.51 -10.57
CA LYS A 74 -0.31 -11.84 -10.12
C LYS A 74 -1.45 -12.84 -9.89
N GLY A 75 -2.70 -12.46 -10.17
CA GLY A 75 -3.87 -13.32 -9.94
C GLY A 75 -4.33 -13.41 -8.49
N VAL A 76 -3.81 -12.54 -7.61
CA VAL A 76 -4.24 -12.45 -6.21
C VAL A 76 -5.51 -11.63 -6.14
N LYS A 77 -6.55 -12.16 -5.49
CA LYS A 77 -7.80 -11.45 -5.23
C LYS A 77 -7.62 -10.44 -4.10
N VAL A 78 -7.98 -9.18 -4.34
CA VAL A 78 -7.93 -8.12 -3.35
C VAL A 78 -9.36 -7.78 -2.91
N VAL A 79 -9.67 -8.04 -1.64
CA VAL A 79 -10.96 -7.75 -1.01
C VAL A 79 -10.86 -6.42 -0.28
N VAL A 80 -11.50 -5.37 -0.80
CA VAL A 80 -11.47 -4.02 -0.22
C VAL A 80 -12.58 -3.86 0.81
N LEU A 81 -12.26 -3.36 2.00
CA LEU A 81 -13.25 -3.26 3.09
C LEU A 81 -14.31 -2.17 2.88
N ARG A 82 -13.95 -1.01 2.33
CA ARG A 82 -14.88 0.13 2.18
C ARG A 82 -15.14 0.47 0.72
N ALA A 83 -16.40 0.84 0.41
CA ALA A 83 -16.82 1.18 -0.94
C ALA A 83 -16.07 2.40 -1.51
N GLU A 84 -15.77 3.39 -0.65
CA GLU A 84 -15.00 4.57 -1.05
C GLU A 84 -13.58 4.23 -1.48
N GLU A 85 -12.90 3.34 -0.74
CA GLU A 85 -11.56 2.85 -1.08
C GLU A 85 -11.56 2.08 -2.39
N HIS A 86 -12.57 1.22 -2.57
CA HIS A 86 -12.75 0.47 -3.80
C HIS A 86 -12.93 1.41 -4.99
N SER A 87 -13.80 2.41 -4.88
CA SER A 87 -14.04 3.42 -5.92
C SER A 87 -12.76 4.20 -6.27
N LYS A 88 -11.98 4.60 -5.25
CA LYS A 88 -10.69 5.27 -5.46
C LYS A 88 -9.67 4.37 -6.17
N LEU A 89 -9.52 3.11 -5.76
CA LEU A 89 -8.61 2.15 -6.42
C LEU A 89 -8.98 1.91 -7.89
N VAL A 90 -10.28 1.85 -8.21
CA VAL A 90 -10.75 1.76 -9.60
C VAL A 90 -10.37 3.01 -10.40
N LYS A 91 -10.50 4.21 -9.81
CA LYS A 91 -10.06 5.47 -10.45
C LYS A 91 -8.56 5.51 -10.74
N TYR A 92 -7.74 4.87 -9.91
CA TYR A 92 -6.30 4.69 -10.17
C TYR A 92 -5.99 3.66 -11.27
N GLY A 93 -7.00 3.08 -11.93
CA GLY A 93 -6.82 2.16 -13.05
C GLY A 93 -6.51 0.72 -12.64
N VAL A 94 -6.79 0.33 -11.39
CA VAL A 94 -6.63 -1.05 -10.94
C VAL A 94 -7.60 -1.98 -11.68
N MET A 95 -7.10 -3.10 -12.21
CA MET A 95 -7.92 -4.10 -12.91
C MET A 95 -9.04 -4.64 -12.02
N ILE A 96 -10.28 -4.50 -12.49
CA ILE A 96 -11.50 -4.84 -11.74
C ILE A 96 -11.64 -6.36 -11.51
N LYS A 97 -11.11 -7.22 -12.39
CA LYS A 97 -11.33 -8.68 -12.32
C LYS A 97 -10.94 -9.31 -10.98
N ASN A 98 -9.86 -8.83 -10.36
CA ASN A 98 -9.34 -9.35 -9.10
C ASN A 98 -9.53 -8.37 -7.93
N LEU A 99 -10.19 -7.24 -8.15
CA LEU A 99 -10.52 -6.26 -7.13
C LEU A 99 -12.00 -6.39 -6.78
N VAL A 100 -12.31 -6.76 -5.54
CA VAL A 100 -13.71 -6.95 -5.10
C VAL A 100 -14.00 -6.16 -3.84
N LEU A 101 -15.22 -5.64 -3.73
CA LEU A 101 -15.71 -5.05 -2.50
C LEU A 101 -16.09 -6.16 -1.50
N ALA A 102 -15.74 -5.97 -0.23
CA ALA A 102 -16.13 -6.88 0.83
C ALA A 102 -17.66 -6.93 0.95
N THR A 103 -18.19 -8.15 1.01
CA THR A 103 -19.55 -8.42 1.51
C THR A 103 -19.45 -9.02 2.91
N SER A 104 -20.55 -9.10 3.64
CA SER A 104 -20.62 -9.52 5.06
C SER A 104 -19.98 -10.89 5.38
N LYS A 105 -19.51 -11.66 4.39
CA LYS A 105 -18.92 -13.01 4.52
C LYS A 105 -17.48 -13.14 4.02
N ASN A 106 -16.81 -12.06 3.60
CA ASN A 106 -15.56 -12.17 2.82
C ASN A 106 -14.23 -11.93 3.58
N TYR A 107 -14.20 -11.93 4.92
CA TYR A 107 -12.95 -11.75 5.69
C TYR A 107 -12.17 -13.06 5.90
N SER A 108 -12.07 -13.87 4.84
CA SER A 108 -11.56 -15.23 4.99
C SER A 108 -10.03 -15.30 5.06
N SER A 109 -9.36 -14.34 4.42
CA SER A 109 -7.90 -14.30 4.31
C SER A 109 -7.20 -13.90 5.61
N LYS A 110 -6.05 -14.53 5.84
CA LYS A 110 -5.11 -14.23 6.92
C LYS A 110 -4.04 -13.22 6.51
N VAL A 111 -4.15 -12.55 5.36
CA VAL A 111 -3.21 -11.50 4.93
C VAL A 111 -3.98 -10.21 4.69
N TRP A 112 -3.64 -9.17 5.45
CA TRP A 112 -4.28 -7.86 5.42
C TRP A 112 -3.27 -6.81 5.01
N LEU A 113 -3.49 -6.17 3.87
CA LEU A 113 -2.81 -4.95 3.46
C LEU A 113 -3.44 -3.77 4.18
N VAL A 114 -2.66 -3.11 5.01
CA VAL A 114 -3.14 -2.03 5.87
C VAL A 114 -2.39 -0.73 5.68
N GLY A 115 -3.10 0.37 5.78
CA GLY A 115 -2.52 1.70 5.78
C GLY A 115 -3.31 2.63 6.67
N ASP A 116 -3.03 3.93 6.53
CA ASP A 116 -3.63 4.96 7.38
C ASP A 116 -5.16 4.89 7.37
N GLY A 117 -5.73 5.05 8.56
CA GLY A 117 -7.18 5.09 8.81
C GLY A 117 -7.81 3.76 9.22
N ILE A 118 -7.06 2.65 9.29
CA ILE A 118 -7.57 1.40 9.90
C ILE A 118 -7.94 1.64 11.37
N ARG A 119 -9.13 1.21 11.77
CA ARG A 119 -9.64 1.35 13.15
C ARG A 119 -9.48 0.07 13.95
N GLU A 120 -9.45 0.18 15.27
CA GLU A 120 -9.41 -0.96 16.19
C GLU A 120 -10.56 -1.95 15.92
N GLU A 121 -11.78 -1.45 15.74
CA GLU A 121 -12.98 -2.24 15.40
C GLU A 121 -12.87 -3.02 14.08
N GLU A 122 -12.00 -2.59 13.17
CA GLU A 122 -11.74 -3.32 11.92
C GLU A 122 -10.71 -4.43 12.15
N GLN A 123 -9.69 -4.17 12.98
CA GLN A 123 -8.69 -5.17 13.36
C GLN A 123 -9.31 -6.31 14.20
N THR A 124 -10.31 -6.03 15.03
CA THR A 124 -11.02 -7.07 15.80
C THR A 124 -11.80 -8.05 14.92
N LYS A 125 -12.12 -7.67 13.67
CA LYS A 125 -12.78 -8.56 12.69
C LYS A 125 -11.80 -9.50 11.98
N ALA A 126 -10.49 -9.30 12.13
CA ALA A 126 -9.49 -10.19 11.57
C ALA A 126 -9.49 -11.56 12.27
N LYS A 127 -9.10 -12.60 11.54
CA LYS A 127 -8.99 -13.96 12.10
C LYS A 127 -7.75 -14.08 12.96
N GLU A 128 -7.77 -15.01 13.90
CA GLU A 128 -6.57 -15.42 14.64
C GLU A 128 -5.43 -15.84 13.68
N GLY A 129 -4.23 -15.37 13.98
CA GLY A 129 -3.04 -15.56 13.16
C GLY A 129 -3.06 -14.77 11.84
N THR A 130 -3.85 -13.71 11.75
CA THR A 130 -3.79 -12.78 10.61
C THR A 130 -2.46 -12.04 10.60
N LEU A 131 -1.89 -11.88 9.42
CA LEU A 131 -0.73 -11.06 9.13
C LEU A 131 -1.16 -9.70 8.58
N PHE A 132 -0.86 -8.64 9.32
CA PHE A 132 -1.01 -7.25 8.90
C PHE A 132 0.27 -6.76 8.23
N VAL A 133 0.15 -6.39 6.96
CA VAL A 133 1.24 -5.89 6.10
C VAL A 133 1.01 -4.41 5.82
N PRO A 134 1.78 -3.49 6.42
CA PRO A 134 1.60 -2.06 6.20
C PRO A 134 2.11 -1.61 4.83
N PHE A 135 1.43 -0.64 4.24
CA PHE A 135 1.89 0.10 3.06
C PHE A 135 2.04 1.61 3.31
N SER A 136 1.63 2.10 4.49
CA SER A 136 1.79 3.48 4.96
C SER A 136 3.19 3.74 5.51
N HIS A 137 3.55 5.02 5.66
CA HIS A 137 4.84 5.43 6.23
C HIS A 137 4.99 5.01 7.70
N PHE A 138 3.89 5.01 8.45
CA PHE A 138 3.84 4.60 9.84
C PHE A 138 3.12 3.25 9.98
N PRO A 139 3.62 2.37 10.86
CA PRO A 139 2.96 1.10 11.11
C PRO A 139 1.61 1.33 11.82
N PRO A 140 0.62 0.46 11.63
CA PRO A 140 -0.64 0.50 12.37
C PRO A 140 -0.41 0.16 13.84
N ASP A 141 -1.34 0.58 14.69
CA ASP A 141 -1.37 0.15 16.09
C ASP A 141 -1.63 -1.36 16.20
N GLU A 142 -0.88 -2.03 17.07
CA GLU A 142 -0.97 -3.48 17.30
C GLU A 142 -2.08 -3.79 18.32
N ILE A 143 -3.31 -3.95 17.83
CA ILE A 143 -4.49 -4.17 18.69
C ILE A 143 -4.68 -5.65 19.06
N ARG A 144 -4.31 -6.58 18.17
CA ARG A 144 -4.59 -8.02 18.30
C ARG A 144 -3.34 -8.81 18.65
N LYS A 145 -3.21 -9.26 19.90
CA LYS A 145 -2.06 -10.06 20.38
C LYS A 145 -1.93 -11.44 19.75
N ASP A 146 -3.01 -11.95 19.18
CA ASP A 146 -3.10 -13.24 18.48
C ASP A 146 -2.87 -13.11 16.95
N CYS A 147 -2.43 -11.93 16.49
CA CYS A 147 -2.10 -11.63 15.10
C CYS A 147 -0.63 -11.20 14.97
N PHE A 148 -0.15 -11.15 13.73
CA PHE A 148 1.21 -10.73 13.38
C PHE A 148 1.18 -9.38 12.70
N TYR A 149 2.07 -8.48 13.09
CA TYR A 149 2.21 -7.15 12.49
C TYR A 149 3.60 -7.03 11.89
N HIS A 150 3.67 -6.77 10.58
CA HIS A 150 4.91 -6.34 9.97
C HIS A 150 5.16 -4.87 10.29
N SER A 151 6.44 -4.48 10.38
CA SER A 151 6.84 -3.08 10.38
C SER A 151 6.65 -2.46 9.00
N THR A 152 6.62 -1.12 8.93
CA THR A 152 6.67 -0.41 7.65
C THR A 152 7.83 -0.95 6.79
N PRO A 153 7.58 -1.30 5.51
CA PRO A 153 8.62 -1.83 4.64
C PRO A 153 9.79 -0.86 4.49
N ALA A 154 10.99 -1.36 4.75
CA ALA A 154 12.24 -0.62 4.66
C ALA A 154 13.28 -1.42 3.86
N MET A 155 14.26 -0.73 3.28
CA MET A 155 15.38 -1.35 2.60
C MET A 155 16.71 -0.84 3.14
N LEU A 156 17.68 -1.74 3.20
CA LEU A 156 19.06 -1.37 3.44
C LEU A 156 19.64 -0.74 2.18
N VAL A 157 20.39 0.35 2.37
CA VAL A 157 21.17 0.93 1.29
C VAL A 157 22.24 -0.10 0.89
N PRO A 158 22.36 -0.46 -0.40
CA PRO A 158 23.41 -1.34 -0.86
C PRO A 158 24.78 -0.79 -0.48
N LYS A 159 25.73 -1.65 -0.11
CA LYS A 159 27.10 -1.24 0.29
C LYS A 159 27.86 -0.51 -0.84
N SER A 160 27.41 -0.64 -2.08
CA SER A 160 27.92 0.07 -3.24
C SER A 160 26.77 0.83 -3.90
N ALA A 161 26.68 2.13 -3.65
CA ALA A 161 25.75 3.06 -4.28
C ALA A 161 26.53 4.12 -5.07
#